data_AF-A0A6J5ECE9-F1
#
_entry.id   AF-A0A6J5ECE9-F1
#
_cell.length_a   1.000
_cell.length_b   1.000
_cell.length_c   1.000
_cell.angle_alpha   90.00
_cell.angle_beta   90.00
_cell.angle_gamma   90.00
#
_symmetry.space_group_name_H-M   'P 1'
#
loop_
_entity.id
_entity.type
_entity.pdbx_description
1 polymer ?
#
loop_
_entity_poly.entity_id
_entity_poly.type
_entity_poly.pdbx_seq_one_letter_code
_entity_poly.pdbx_strand_id
1 'polypeptide(L)'
;MSPATTSMSSQTKHKAHPSTAPAHVVAPPPALKWCYPFPRKGGGEVTDPQVFYHALGQMTDGFFPLGVNGFPHGGVHFGAMSAACVDQSGGVRLHADGEIVAYRIDGRYPHLKFRQDSRWALYSTGFVLVRHRMTLPPPPGHTAYRAIRLRSPPTRR
;
A
#
# COMPACT_ATOMS: atom_id res chain seq x y z
N MET A 1 68.24 -35.51 -44.75
CA MET A 1 66.77 -35.53 -44.83
C MET A 1 66.25 -35.57 -43.41
N SER A 2 65.78 -34.42 -42.92
CA SER A 2 65.20 -34.24 -41.58
C SER A 2 63.77 -33.71 -41.77
N PRO A 3 62.77 -34.17 -40.99
CA PRO A 3 61.40 -33.74 -41.20
C PRO A 3 61.15 -32.35 -40.59
N ALA A 4 60.41 -31.53 -41.33
CA ALA A 4 59.91 -30.23 -40.89
C ALA A 4 58.63 -30.41 -40.06
N THR A 5 58.63 -29.94 -38.83
CA THR A 5 57.45 -29.81 -37.97
C THR A 5 56.70 -28.54 -38.36
N THR A 6 55.50 -28.69 -38.94
CA THR A 6 54.57 -27.56 -39.15
C THR A 6 53.57 -27.54 -37.99
N SER A 7 53.64 -26.49 -37.16
CA SER A 7 52.65 -26.20 -36.12
C SER A 7 51.53 -25.33 -36.70
N MET A 8 50.29 -25.81 -36.68
CA MET A 8 49.10 -25.01 -36.98
C MET A 8 48.63 -24.30 -35.71
N SER A 9 48.59 -22.98 -35.71
CA SER A 9 47.95 -22.18 -34.67
C SER A 9 46.56 -21.73 -35.16
N SER A 10 45.50 -22.30 -34.57
CA SER A 10 44.12 -21.86 -34.81
C SER A 10 43.75 -20.76 -33.80
N GLN A 11 43.72 -19.50 -34.24
CA GLN A 11 43.12 -18.41 -33.47
C GLN A 11 41.60 -18.38 -33.69
N THR A 12 40.83 -18.77 -32.68
CA THR A 12 39.39 -18.51 -32.63
C THR A 12 39.12 -17.06 -32.20
N LYS A 13 38.56 -16.25 -33.10
CA LYS A 13 38.03 -14.91 -32.79
C LYS A 13 36.78 -15.04 -31.90
N HIS A 14 36.88 -14.62 -30.64
CA HIS A 14 35.70 -14.41 -29.79
C HIS A 14 34.99 -13.11 -30.19
N LYS A 15 33.69 -13.22 -30.51
CA LYS A 15 32.80 -12.11 -30.84
C LYS A 15 32.38 -11.42 -29.53
N ALA A 16 32.59 -10.10 -29.42
CA ALA A 16 32.23 -9.34 -28.22
C ALA A 16 30.69 -9.27 -28.04
N HIS A 17 30.24 -9.49 -26.81
CA HIS A 17 28.85 -9.23 -26.38
C HIS A 17 28.57 -7.72 -26.35
N PRO A 18 27.34 -7.27 -26.69
CA PRO A 18 26.96 -5.87 -26.57
C PRO A 18 26.96 -5.43 -25.10
N SER A 19 27.60 -4.28 -24.83
CA SER A 19 27.67 -3.64 -23.52
C SER A 19 26.30 -3.09 -23.12
N THR A 20 25.73 -3.59 -22.03
CA THR A 20 24.47 -3.10 -21.45
C THR A 20 24.65 -1.66 -20.98
N ALA A 21 23.81 -0.75 -21.47
CA ALA A 21 23.77 0.64 -21.01
C ALA A 21 23.52 0.72 -19.48
N PRO A 22 24.12 1.69 -18.77
CA PRO A 22 23.97 1.80 -17.32
C PRO A 22 22.49 2.04 -16.97
N ALA A 23 21.95 1.17 -16.12
CA ALA A 23 20.61 1.32 -15.58
C ALA A 23 20.50 2.68 -14.87
N HIS A 24 19.54 3.51 -15.28
CA HIS A 24 19.15 4.68 -14.51
C HIS A 24 18.78 4.21 -13.10
N VAL A 25 19.49 4.70 -12.10
CA VAL A 25 19.17 4.46 -10.69
C VAL A 25 17.89 5.22 -10.39
N VAL A 26 16.75 4.54 -10.53
CA VAL A 26 15.45 5.08 -10.11
C VAL A 26 15.45 5.09 -8.59
N ALA A 27 15.29 6.28 -8.00
CA ALA A 27 15.19 6.43 -6.55
C ALA A 27 14.06 5.55 -5.99
N PRO A 28 14.22 4.97 -4.78
CA PRO A 28 13.16 4.18 -4.17
C PRO A 28 11.89 5.03 -4.02
N PRO A 29 10.71 4.46 -4.30
CA PRO A 29 9.44 5.12 -4.00
C PRO A 29 9.38 5.51 -2.52
N PRO A 30 8.73 6.64 -2.18
CA PRO A 30 8.51 7.01 -0.78
C PRO A 30 7.68 5.94 -0.07
N ALA A 31 7.97 5.73 1.22
CA ALA A 31 7.21 4.82 2.07
C ALA A 31 5.76 5.29 2.22
N LEU A 32 4.83 4.34 2.29
CA LEU A 32 3.41 4.62 2.52
C LEU A 32 3.22 5.26 3.90
N LYS A 33 2.50 6.38 3.97
CA LYS A 33 2.01 6.92 5.23
C LYS A 33 0.73 6.19 5.59
N TRP A 34 0.70 5.59 6.77
CA TRP A 34 -0.44 4.83 7.26
C TRP A 34 -1.24 5.64 8.27
N CYS A 35 -2.56 5.48 8.24
CA CYS A 35 -3.45 6.00 9.27
C CYS A 35 -4.66 5.09 9.48
N TYR A 36 -5.36 5.32 10.58
CA TYR A 36 -6.67 4.72 10.80
C TYR A 36 -7.77 5.50 10.09
N PRO A 37 -8.93 4.88 9.78
CA PRO A 37 -9.97 5.46 8.93
C PRO A 37 -10.57 6.76 9.46
N PHE A 38 -10.45 7.03 10.76
CA PHE A 38 -10.89 8.26 11.41
C PHE A 38 -9.80 8.81 12.34
N PRO A 39 -9.62 10.13 12.42
CA PRO A 39 -8.77 10.74 13.44
C PRO A 39 -9.43 10.64 14.82
N ARG A 40 -8.67 10.94 15.88
CA ARG A 40 -9.19 10.96 17.24
C ARG A 40 -10.21 12.08 17.39
N LYS A 41 -11.27 11.84 18.18
CA LYS A 41 -12.17 12.93 18.57
C LYS A 41 -11.38 14.01 19.33
N GLY A 42 -11.51 15.26 18.90
CA GLY A 42 -10.72 16.39 19.43
C GLY A 42 -9.39 16.64 18.69
N GLY A 43 -9.08 15.85 17.65
CA GLY A 43 -7.94 16.06 16.76
C GLY A 43 -6.78 15.09 16.98
N GLY A 44 -5.90 15.02 15.98
CA GLY A 44 -4.72 14.15 15.98
C GLY A 44 -4.98 12.76 15.36
N GLU A 45 -3.88 12.14 14.91
CA GLU A 45 -3.91 10.77 14.40
C GLU A 45 -4.03 9.76 15.52
N VAL A 46 -4.84 8.72 15.28
CA VAL A 46 -4.85 7.55 16.15
C VAL A 46 -3.63 6.70 15.81
N THR A 47 -2.88 6.27 16.81
CA THR A 47 -1.76 5.33 16.68
C THR A 47 -1.97 4.05 17.50
N ASP A 48 -2.82 4.10 18.52
CA ASP A 48 -3.20 2.97 19.36
C ASP A 48 -4.51 2.30 18.85
N PRO A 49 -4.49 1.01 18.44
CA PRO A 49 -5.69 0.29 18.01
C PRO A 49 -6.78 0.21 19.09
N GLN A 50 -6.43 0.31 20.38
CA GLN A 50 -7.41 0.24 21.47
C GLN A 50 -8.47 1.35 21.38
N VAL A 51 -8.14 2.49 20.77
CA VAL A 51 -9.12 3.56 20.52
C VAL A 51 -10.25 3.05 19.62
N PHE A 52 -9.92 2.29 18.58
CA PHE A 52 -10.92 1.71 17.67
C PHE A 52 -11.65 0.54 18.30
N TYR A 53 -10.97 -0.32 19.06
CA TYR A 53 -11.65 -1.40 19.78
C TYR A 53 -12.63 -0.87 20.82
N HIS A 54 -12.25 0.18 21.56
CA HIS A 54 -13.16 0.86 22.46
C HIS A 54 -14.33 1.48 21.71
N ALA A 55 -14.07 2.22 20.61
CA ALA A 55 -15.11 2.84 19.80
C ALA A 55 -16.11 1.82 19.23
N LEU A 56 -15.62 0.70 18.69
CA LEU A 56 -16.44 -0.39 18.16
C LEU A 56 -17.18 -1.14 19.26
N GLY A 57 -16.57 -1.32 20.44
CA GLY A 57 -17.21 -1.92 21.61
C GLY A 57 -18.37 -1.10 22.17
N GLN A 58 -18.47 0.19 21.84
CA GLN A 58 -19.64 1.01 22.16
C GLN A 58 -20.80 0.81 21.19
N MET A 59 -20.60 0.19 20.03
CA MET A 59 -21.69 0.01 19.06
C MET A 59 -22.69 -1.04 19.56
N THR A 60 -23.97 -0.87 19.23
CA THR A 60 -25.01 -1.89 19.49
C THR A 60 -25.18 -2.86 18.32
N ASP A 61 -24.59 -2.57 17.16
CA ASP A 61 -24.63 -3.43 15.98
C ASP A 61 -23.32 -3.37 15.15
N GLY A 62 -23.31 -4.09 14.02
CA GLY A 62 -22.24 -3.98 13.05
C GLY A 62 -20.93 -4.62 13.48
N PHE A 63 -20.98 -5.76 14.16
CA PHE A 63 -19.80 -6.51 14.57
C PHE A 63 -19.27 -7.40 13.45
N PHE A 64 -17.95 -7.54 13.36
CA PHE A 64 -17.31 -8.53 12.50
C PHE A 64 -16.95 -9.79 13.31
N PRO A 65 -17.16 -11.02 12.80
CA PRO A 65 -17.76 -11.38 11.51
C PRO A 65 -19.26 -11.72 11.59
N LEU A 66 -19.91 -11.54 12.75
CA LEU A 66 -21.32 -11.88 12.95
C LEU A 66 -22.12 -10.64 13.34
N GLY A 67 -23.23 -10.42 12.64
CA GLY A 67 -24.18 -9.36 12.99
C GLY A 67 -24.99 -9.69 14.23
N VAL A 68 -25.72 -8.71 14.76
CA VAL A 68 -26.60 -8.86 15.93
C VAL A 68 -27.71 -9.90 15.74
N ASN A 69 -28.03 -10.22 14.49
CA ASN A 69 -28.98 -11.25 14.10
C ASN A 69 -28.36 -12.66 13.99
N GLY A 70 -27.06 -12.82 14.29
CA GLY A 70 -26.33 -14.08 14.19
C GLY A 70 -25.93 -14.50 12.78
N PHE A 71 -26.21 -13.68 11.75
CA PHE A 71 -25.81 -13.96 10.37
C PHE A 71 -24.42 -13.42 10.05
N PRO A 72 -23.73 -13.97 9.03
CA PRO A 72 -22.45 -13.44 8.56
C PRO A 72 -22.53 -11.95 8.22
N HIS A 73 -21.54 -11.20 8.70
CA HIS A 73 -21.41 -9.76 8.52
C HIS A 73 -20.00 -9.45 8.03
N GLY A 74 -19.91 -8.89 6.82
CA GLY A 74 -18.64 -8.73 6.10
C GLY A 74 -17.79 -7.53 6.52
N GLY A 75 -18.14 -6.82 7.59
CA GLY A 75 -17.43 -5.61 7.99
C GLY A 75 -17.75 -5.14 9.39
N VAL A 76 -17.50 -3.86 9.65
CA VAL A 76 -17.84 -3.19 10.91
C VAL A 76 -18.67 -1.94 10.65
N HIS A 77 -19.49 -1.54 11.61
CA HIS A 77 -20.22 -0.26 11.54
C HIS A 77 -19.54 0.82 12.37
N PHE A 78 -19.58 2.05 11.85
CA PHE A 78 -19.31 3.27 12.60
C PHE A 78 -20.58 4.11 12.62
N GLY A 79 -20.86 4.74 13.75
CA GLY A 79 -22.06 5.55 13.93
C GLY A 79 -21.96 6.43 15.16
N ALA A 80 -23.11 6.92 15.63
CA ALA A 80 -23.18 7.90 16.71
C ALA A 80 -22.43 7.49 17.99
N MET A 81 -22.46 6.20 18.35
CA MET A 81 -21.81 5.71 19.57
C MET A 81 -20.29 5.70 19.47
N SER A 82 -19.73 5.33 18.31
CA SER A 82 -18.28 5.40 18.08
C SER A 82 -17.79 6.84 17.84
N ALA A 83 -18.67 7.79 17.54
CA ALA A 83 -18.34 9.20 17.28
C ALA A 83 -17.86 9.97 18.53
N ALA A 84 -18.03 9.38 19.72
CA ALA A 84 -17.45 9.89 20.96
C ALA A 84 -15.93 9.65 21.04
N CYS A 85 -15.42 8.61 20.35
CA CYS A 85 -14.02 8.21 20.40
C CYS A 85 -13.22 8.69 19.18
N VAL A 86 -13.84 8.67 18.00
CA VAL A 86 -13.21 9.04 16.73
C VAL A 86 -14.05 10.08 15.99
N ASP A 87 -13.39 10.96 15.24
CA ASP A 87 -14.07 11.99 14.48
C ASP A 87 -14.46 11.47 13.08
N GLN A 88 -15.77 11.30 12.89
CA GLN A 88 -16.37 10.80 11.65
C GLN A 88 -16.80 11.92 10.70
N SER A 89 -16.66 13.20 11.10
CA SER A 89 -17.21 14.34 10.34
C SER A 89 -16.54 14.56 8.98
N GLY A 90 -15.27 14.18 8.85
CA GLY A 90 -14.52 14.23 7.59
C GLY A 90 -14.78 13.05 6.64
N GLY A 91 -15.64 12.10 7.01
CA GLY A 91 -15.80 10.85 6.28
C GLY A 91 -14.66 9.86 6.50
N VAL A 92 -14.76 8.69 5.86
CA VAL A 92 -13.78 7.61 5.98
C VAL A 92 -12.50 7.95 5.20
N ARG A 93 -11.34 7.73 5.82
CA ARG A 93 -10.02 7.90 5.19
C ARG A 93 -9.47 6.56 4.72
N LEU A 94 -8.62 6.64 3.70
CA LEU A 94 -7.82 5.50 3.24
C LEU A 94 -6.78 5.14 4.30
N HIS A 95 -6.49 3.85 4.45
CA HIS A 95 -5.50 3.37 5.42
C HIS A 95 -4.08 3.79 5.08
N ALA A 96 -3.80 4.04 3.80
CA ALA A 96 -2.50 4.48 3.34
C ALA A 96 -2.64 5.43 2.14
N ASP A 97 -1.61 6.23 1.90
CA ASP A 97 -1.48 7.00 0.66
C ASP A 97 -1.58 6.07 -0.57
N GLY A 98 -2.22 6.55 -1.65
CA GLY A 98 -2.39 5.77 -2.86
C GLY A 98 -3.03 6.57 -3.99
N GLU A 99 -3.14 5.93 -5.15
CA GLU A 99 -3.76 6.52 -6.34
C GLU A 99 -5.19 6.01 -6.50
N ILE A 100 -6.17 6.92 -6.62
CA ILE A 100 -7.54 6.54 -6.97
C ILE A 100 -7.54 6.12 -8.44
N VAL A 101 -7.81 4.85 -8.70
CA VAL A 101 -7.80 4.29 -10.06
C VAL A 101 -9.19 4.09 -10.65
N ALA A 102 -10.21 4.05 -9.80
CA ALA A 102 -11.61 4.08 -10.21
C ALA A 102 -12.48 4.50 -9.01
N TYR A 103 -13.60 5.16 -9.28
CA TYR A 103 -14.57 5.47 -8.26
C TYR A 103 -15.97 5.62 -8.84
N ARG A 104 -16.97 5.46 -7.98
CA ARG A 104 -18.35 5.88 -8.18
C ARG A 104 -18.83 6.52 -6.89
N ILE A 105 -19.41 7.71 -6.98
CA ILE A 105 -20.05 8.38 -5.85
C ILE A 105 -21.52 8.53 -6.20
N ASP A 106 -22.41 8.14 -5.28
CA ASP A 106 -23.83 8.31 -5.51
C ASP A 106 -24.18 9.81 -5.43
N GLY A 107 -24.72 10.37 -6.52
CA GLY A 107 -25.28 11.73 -6.48
C GLY A 107 -26.53 11.81 -5.59
N ARG A 108 -27.22 10.68 -5.40
CA ARG A 108 -28.31 10.49 -4.45
C ARG A 108 -28.29 9.06 -3.95
N TYR A 109 -28.24 8.89 -2.63
CA TYR A 109 -28.26 7.57 -2.02
C TYR A 109 -29.60 6.86 -2.26
N PRO A 110 -29.59 5.61 -2.76
CA PRO A 110 -30.76 4.76 -2.72
C PRO A 110 -31.27 4.54 -1.30
N HIS A 111 -32.56 4.22 -1.21
CA HIS A 111 -33.21 3.88 0.06
C HIS A 111 -33.94 2.53 -0.06
N LEU A 112 -33.88 1.75 1.01
CA LEU A 112 -34.62 0.51 1.19
C LEU A 112 -35.72 0.74 2.24
N LYS A 113 -36.97 0.40 1.90
CA LYS A 113 -38.05 0.31 2.89
C LYS A 113 -38.05 -1.09 3.49
N PHE A 114 -38.00 -1.20 4.81
CA PHE A 114 -38.18 -2.49 5.46
C PHE A 114 -39.61 -2.98 5.24
N ARG A 115 -39.81 -4.30 5.07
CA ARG A 115 -41.15 -4.86 4.82
C ARG A 115 -41.95 -5.02 6.10
N GLN A 116 -41.26 -5.20 7.22
CA GLN A 116 -41.83 -5.48 8.53
C GLN A 116 -42.33 -4.23 9.25
N ASP A 117 -41.83 -3.04 8.88
CA ASP A 117 -42.19 -1.77 9.52
C ASP A 117 -42.10 -0.59 8.53
N SER A 118 -42.29 0.65 9.01
CA SER A 118 -42.23 1.86 8.19
C SER A 118 -40.84 2.52 8.15
N ARG A 119 -39.79 1.83 8.62
CA ARG A 119 -38.43 2.39 8.61
C ARG A 119 -37.82 2.33 7.21
N TRP A 120 -36.91 3.25 6.97
CA TRP A 120 -36.11 3.32 5.75
C TRP A 120 -34.63 3.26 6.12
N ALA A 121 -33.83 2.62 5.28
CA ALA A 121 -32.38 2.64 5.36
C ALA A 121 -31.81 3.24 4.07
N LEU A 122 -30.89 4.20 4.18
CA LEU A 122 -30.06 4.63 3.07
C LEU A 122 -28.90 3.66 2.90
N TYR A 123 -28.48 3.42 1.67
CA TYR A 123 -27.28 2.66 1.36
C TYR A 123 -26.52 3.28 0.21
N SER A 124 -25.24 2.96 0.11
CA SER A 124 -24.36 3.42 -0.97
C SER A 124 -24.19 2.32 -2.01
N THR A 125 -24.23 2.69 -3.29
CA THR A 125 -23.68 1.88 -4.40
C THR A 125 -22.31 2.40 -4.85
N GLY A 126 -21.86 3.51 -4.26
CA GLY A 126 -20.55 4.06 -4.52
C GLY A 126 -19.41 3.13 -4.10
N PHE A 127 -18.24 3.35 -4.70
CA PHE A 127 -17.00 2.68 -4.35
C PHE A 127 -15.82 3.59 -4.69
N VAL A 128 -14.68 3.34 -4.05
CA VAL A 128 -13.38 3.92 -4.41
C VAL A 128 -12.36 2.79 -4.46
N LEU A 129 -11.69 2.63 -5.60
CA LEU A 129 -10.58 1.71 -5.77
C LEU A 129 -9.27 2.48 -5.71
N VAL A 130 -8.39 2.06 -4.80
CA VAL A 130 -7.10 2.69 -4.58
C VAL A 130 -5.98 1.70 -4.87
N ARG A 131 -5.04 2.12 -5.70
CA ARG A 131 -3.80 1.39 -5.95
C ARG A 131 -2.72 1.91 -5.02
N HIS A 132 -2.25 1.04 -4.13
CA HIS A 132 -1.07 1.30 -3.31
C HIS A 132 0.17 0.75 -4.00
N ARG A 133 1.31 1.41 -3.81
CA ARG A 133 2.62 0.90 -4.24
C ARG A 133 3.38 0.42 -3.02
N MET A 134 3.65 -0.87 -2.96
CA MET A 134 4.49 -1.47 -1.92
C MET A 134 5.91 -1.66 -2.45
N THR A 135 6.90 -1.24 -1.67
CA THR A 135 8.32 -1.52 -1.91
C THR A 135 8.82 -2.44 -0.82
N LEU A 136 9.37 -3.59 -1.20
CA LEU A 136 10.02 -4.46 -0.23
C LEU A 136 11.27 -3.75 0.34
N PRO A 137 11.54 -3.89 1.65
CA PRO A 137 12.82 -3.44 2.18
C PRO A 137 13.96 -4.21 1.51
N PRO A 138 15.18 -3.65 1.45
CA PRO A 138 16.35 -4.38 1.00
C PRO A 138 16.52 -5.69 1.80
N PRO A 139 17.04 -6.77 1.20
CA PRO A 139 17.34 -8.00 1.93
C PRO A 139 18.25 -7.71 3.13
N PRO A 140 18.06 -8.39 4.28
CA PRO A 140 18.97 -8.28 5.41
C PRO A 140 20.42 -8.54 4.96
N GLY A 141 21.32 -7.60 5.24
CA GLY A 141 22.74 -7.69 4.85
C GLY A 141 23.10 -7.00 3.52
N HIS A 142 22.13 -6.51 2.75
CA HIS A 142 22.38 -5.61 1.62
C HIS A 142 22.07 -4.17 2.03
N THR A 143 22.99 -3.56 2.78
CA THR A 143 23.02 -2.10 2.94
C THR A 143 23.12 -1.51 1.54
N ALA A 144 22.12 -0.71 1.15
CA ALA A 144 22.07 0.01 -0.12
C ALA A 144 23.48 0.47 -0.48
N TYR A 145 23.99 -0.06 -1.60
CA TYR A 145 25.38 0.08 -2.05
C TYR A 145 25.81 1.51 -1.74
N ARG A 146 26.64 1.67 -0.70
CA ARG A 146 27.16 2.96 -0.31
C ARG A 146 27.62 3.60 -1.60
N ALA A 147 27.19 4.83 -1.85
CA ALA A 147 27.84 5.73 -2.77
C ALA A 147 29.28 5.91 -2.27
N ILE A 148 30.12 4.90 -2.53
CA ILE A 148 31.56 5.01 -2.46
C ILE A 148 31.83 5.95 -3.63
N ARG A 149 31.96 7.23 -3.30
CA ARG A 149 32.67 8.18 -4.15
C ARG A 149 33.92 7.43 -4.58
N LEU A 150 34.01 7.12 -5.86
CA LEU A 150 35.28 6.84 -6.51
C LEU A 150 36.15 8.05 -6.17
N ARG A 151 36.99 7.91 -5.15
CA ARG A 151 38.09 8.84 -4.94
C ARG A 151 38.92 8.70 -6.19
N SER A 152 39.00 9.77 -6.97
CA SER A 152 39.92 9.86 -8.09
C SER A 152 41.31 9.44 -7.60
N PRO A 153 42.05 8.62 -8.37
CA PRO A 153 43.41 8.24 -7.98
C PRO A 153 44.30 9.50 -7.93
N PRO A 154 45.31 9.53 -7.03
CA PRO A 154 46.21 10.67 -6.96
C PRO A 154 46.98 10.78 -8.28
N THR A 155 46.90 11.95 -8.92
CA THR A 155 47.78 12.31 -10.03
C THR A 155 49.21 12.35 -9.50
N ARG A 156 50.06 11.50 -10.06
CA ARG A 156 51.50 11.51 -9.81
C ARG A 156 52.21 12.14 -11.01
N ARG A 157 52.52 13.43 -10.92
CA ARG A 157 53.79 14.07 -11.30
C ARG A 157 53.67 15.58 -11.14
#